data_AF-A0A3P6STP3-F1
#
_entry.id   AF-A0A3P6STP3-F1
#
_cell.length_a   1.000
_cell.length_b   1.000
_cell.length_c   1.000
_cell.angle_alpha   90.00
_cell.angle_beta   90.00
_cell.angle_gamma   90.00
#
_symmetry.space_group_name_H-M   'P 1'
#
loop_
_entity.id
_entity.type
_entity.pdbx_description
1 polymer ?
#
loop_
_entity_poly.entity_id
_entity_poly.type
_entity_poly.pdbx_seq_one_letter_code
_entity_poly.pdbx_strand_id
1 'polypeptide(L)'
;MISFDLYMKDLPLAAILTVHLVETKVRKGKPEDRVLGWANIRLLDWRGELLQGVLTLNLWGGEPQYPPHGRIGSNEHKQGSKCRLMIELARYRSRVKIPDSSKFAPFVKFIYSIEKSAKVRSDEFTIRRILDTIRKRLLGKIVSEEEELFVWSQRHYVCQNIPDALLVIAEAGETWKKREHFTELYVMLENWGRLTVGTALSILGKKCMDPIIRRFAVDQLDALLDTQTFPLFILPFIQN
;
A
#
# COMPACT_ATOMS: atom_id res chain seq x y z
N MET A 1 -8.96 21.05 14.94
CA MET A 1 -8.19 19.79 15.04
C MET A 1 -8.96 18.72 14.29
N ILE A 2 -8.35 18.03 13.33
CA ILE A 2 -9.00 16.97 12.54
C ILE A 2 -8.62 15.63 13.19
N SER A 3 -9.61 14.85 13.59
CA SER A 3 -9.42 13.49 14.10
C SER A 3 -9.67 12.48 13.00
N PHE A 4 -8.81 11.47 12.92
CA PHE A 4 -8.98 10.33 12.02
C PHE A 4 -9.48 9.13 12.83
N ASP A 5 -10.40 8.35 12.26
CA ASP A 5 -10.79 7.05 12.80
C ASP A 5 -9.73 5.99 12.45
N LEU A 6 -8.52 6.22 12.97
CA LEU A 6 -7.35 5.38 12.76
C LEU A 6 -6.53 5.36 14.03
N TYR A 7 -6.29 4.17 14.55
CA TYR A 7 -5.40 4.00 15.69
C TYR A 7 -3.94 4.01 15.22
N MET A 8 -3.07 4.73 15.94
CA MET A 8 -1.67 4.92 15.55
C MET A 8 -0.89 3.60 15.37
N LYS A 9 -1.16 2.59 16.21
CA LYS A 9 -0.55 1.26 16.11
C LYS A 9 -0.87 0.55 14.79
N ASP A 10 -1.99 0.90 14.16
CA ASP A 10 -2.50 0.28 12.93
C ASP A 10 -2.07 1.06 11.68
N LEU A 11 -1.16 2.03 11.83
CA LEU A 11 -0.59 2.78 10.72
C LEU A 11 0.45 1.93 9.96
N PRO A 12 0.22 1.57 8.68
CA PRO A 12 1.19 0.82 7.89
C PRO A 12 2.39 1.68 7.45
N LEU A 13 3.48 1.03 7.04
CA LEU A 13 4.72 1.69 6.58
C LEU A 13 4.50 2.63 5.38
N ALA A 14 3.54 2.31 4.53
CA ALA A 14 3.18 3.09 3.36
C ALA A 14 2.01 4.07 3.59
N ALA A 15 1.65 4.38 4.83
CA ALA A 15 0.55 5.30 5.10
C ALA A 15 0.81 6.70 4.50
N ILE A 16 -0.16 7.19 3.74
CA ILE A 16 -0.12 8.49 3.05
C ILE A 16 -1.26 9.36 3.57
N LEU A 17 -0.92 10.57 4.00
CA LEU A 17 -1.88 11.64 4.24
C LEU A 17 -2.05 12.44 2.95
N THR A 18 -3.29 12.48 2.46
CA THR A 18 -3.71 13.23 1.27
C THR A 18 -4.51 14.45 1.71
N VAL A 19 -4.14 15.63 1.23
CA VAL A 19 -4.77 16.90 1.62
C VAL A 19 -5.21 17.67 0.38
N HIS A 20 -6.45 18.15 0.39
CA HIS A 20 -7.04 18.95 -0.67
C HIS A 20 -7.46 20.32 -0.16
N LEU A 21 -7.04 21.36 -0.87
CA LEU A 21 -7.57 22.70 -0.70
C LEU A 21 -8.74 22.86 -1.66
N VAL A 22 -9.95 22.96 -1.11
CA VAL A 22 -11.20 23.04 -1.87
C VAL A 22 -11.85 24.41 -1.69
N GLU A 23 -12.29 24.99 -2.80
CA GLU A 23 -13.14 26.18 -2.83
C GLU A 23 -14.59 25.74 -3.09
N THR A 24 -15.49 26.03 -2.16
CA THR A 24 -16.93 25.78 -2.32
C THR A 24 -17.62 27.07 -2.75
N LYS A 25 -18.32 27.05 -3.90
CA LYS A 25 -19.15 28.16 -4.39
C LYS A 25 -20.60 27.74 -4.50
N VAL A 26 -21.52 28.54 -3.99
CA VAL A 26 -22.96 28.28 -4.17
C VAL A 26 -23.42 28.92 -5.47
N ARG A 27 -23.82 28.10 -6.45
CA ARG A 27 -24.41 28.56 -7.71
C ARG A 27 -25.80 27.97 -7.88
N LYS A 28 -26.80 28.84 -8.14
CA LYS A 28 -28.21 28.43 -8.27
C LYS A 28 -28.71 27.55 -7.10
N GLY A 29 -28.26 27.85 -5.88
CA GLY A 29 -28.62 27.09 -4.67
C GLY A 29 -27.90 25.75 -4.49
N LYS A 30 -26.99 25.35 -5.39
CA LYS A 30 -26.17 24.14 -5.26
C LYS A 30 -24.71 24.48 -4.91
N PRO A 31 -24.10 23.83 -3.91
CA PRO A 31 -22.67 23.95 -3.68
C PRO A 31 -21.90 23.24 -4.81
N GLU A 32 -20.97 23.97 -5.44
CA GLU A 32 -19.99 23.45 -6.40
C GLU A 32 -18.61 23.53 -5.76
N ASP A 33 -17.98 22.37 -5.56
CA ASP A 33 -16.64 22.26 -5.01
C ASP A 33 -15.58 22.23 -6.11
N ARG A 34 -14.52 22.99 -5.93
CA ARG A 34 -13.37 23.04 -6.85
C ARG A 34 -12.06 22.87 -6.09
N VAL A 35 -11.26 21.87 -6.48
CA VAL A 35 -9.93 21.67 -5.91
C VAL A 35 -8.97 22.73 -6.44
N LEU A 36 -8.42 23.56 -5.55
CA LEU A 36 -7.39 24.57 -5.85
C LEU A 36 -5.97 24.00 -5.82
N GLY A 37 -5.78 22.93 -5.07
CA GLY A 37 -4.54 22.17 -5.06
C GLY A 37 -4.57 21.00 -4.08
N TRP A 38 -3.61 20.10 -4.25
CA TRP A 38 -3.52 18.87 -3.48
C TRP A 38 -2.09 18.50 -3.11
N ALA A 39 -1.90 17.71 -2.07
CA ALA A 39 -0.60 17.13 -1.71
C ALA A 39 -0.76 15.77 -1.04
N ASN A 40 0.14 14.85 -1.36
CA ASN A 40 0.26 13.54 -0.73
C ASN A 40 1.57 13.49 0.04
N ILE A 41 1.55 13.13 1.32
CA ILE A 41 2.76 12.97 2.13
C ILE A 41 2.75 11.62 2.83
N ARG A 42 3.90 10.94 2.85
CA ARG A 42 4.07 9.76 3.73
C ARG A 42 4.07 10.24 5.16
N LEU A 43 3.35 9.53 6.02
CA LEU A 43 3.33 9.83 7.46
C LEU A 43 4.60 9.35 8.18
N LEU A 44 5.33 8.43 7.55
CA LEU A 44 6.62 7.92 8.02
C LEU A 44 7.72 8.39 7.06
N ASP A 45 8.86 8.78 7.62
CA ASP A 45 10.05 9.10 6.85
C ASP A 45 10.79 7.83 6.36
N TRP A 46 11.89 8.02 5.65
CA TRP A 46 12.71 6.93 5.11
C TRP A 46 13.40 6.07 6.19
N ARG A 47 13.48 6.55 7.45
CA ARG A 47 14.00 5.81 8.60
C ARG A 47 12.89 5.04 9.32
N GLY A 48 11.63 5.19 8.91
CA GLY A 48 10.46 4.64 9.60
C GLY A 48 10.06 5.44 10.84
N GLU A 49 10.45 6.71 10.92
CA GLU A 49 10.04 7.64 11.99
C GLU A 49 8.78 8.41 11.59
N LEU A 50 7.84 8.56 12.51
CA LEU A 50 6.61 9.32 12.30
C LEU A 50 6.94 10.81 12.15
N LEU A 51 6.39 11.44 11.11
CA LEU A 51 6.43 12.89 10.96
C LEU A 51 5.65 13.58 12.07
N GLN A 52 6.23 14.61 12.66
CA GLN A 52 5.67 15.32 13.82
C GLN A 52 5.91 16.83 13.70
N GLY A 53 4.99 17.63 14.23
CA GLY A 53 5.08 19.09 14.22
C GLY A 53 4.64 19.72 12.89
N VAL A 54 5.13 20.95 12.67
CA VAL A 54 4.69 21.79 11.56
C VAL A 54 5.31 21.33 10.23
N LEU A 55 4.46 21.08 9.25
CA LEU A 55 4.80 20.79 7.87
C LEU A 55 4.29 21.91 6.95
N THR A 56 5.12 22.33 6.01
CA THR A 56 4.73 23.24 4.93
C THR A 56 4.63 22.47 3.63
N LEU A 57 3.46 22.50 3.00
CA LEU A 57 3.13 21.77 1.79
C LEU A 57 2.89 22.76 0.65
N ASN A 58 3.75 22.75 -0.37
CA ASN A 58 3.45 23.41 -1.63
C ASN A 58 2.53 22.47 -2.44
N LEU A 59 1.35 22.95 -2.83
CA LEU A 59 0.31 22.10 -3.41
C LEU A 59 0.51 21.91 -4.92
N TRP A 60 0.19 20.72 -5.42
CA TRP A 60 0.08 20.41 -6.84
C TRP A 60 -1.23 20.96 -7.40
N GLY A 61 -1.21 21.45 -8.64
CA GLY A 61 -2.43 21.82 -9.37
C GLY A 61 -3.11 20.63 -10.06
N GLY A 62 -4.28 20.87 -10.63
CA GLY A 62 -5.07 19.87 -11.36
C GLY A 62 -5.88 18.95 -10.43
N GLU A 63 -6.49 17.93 -11.03
CA GLU A 63 -7.33 16.98 -10.31
C GLU A 63 -6.48 15.92 -9.59
N PRO A 64 -6.72 15.68 -8.28
CA PRO A 64 -6.05 14.60 -7.56
C PRO A 64 -6.52 13.24 -8.08
N GLN A 65 -5.61 12.27 -8.11
CA GLN A 65 -5.93 10.88 -8.43
C GLN A 65 -6.25 10.10 -7.16
N TYR A 66 -7.25 9.22 -7.23
CA TYR A 66 -7.68 8.35 -6.13
C TYR A 66 -7.68 6.88 -6.54
N PRO A 67 -7.10 5.98 -5.72
CA PRO A 67 -6.19 6.25 -4.61
C PRO A 67 -4.97 7.08 -5.05
N PRO A 68 -4.16 7.65 -4.12
CA PRO A 68 -3.00 8.47 -4.45
C PRO A 68 -1.86 7.63 -5.08
N HIS A 69 -2.09 7.14 -6.29
CA HIS A 69 -1.16 6.37 -7.12
C HIS A 69 -0.30 7.33 -7.93
N GLY A 70 0.47 8.17 -7.25
CA GLY A 70 1.14 9.27 -7.95
C GLY A 70 2.18 9.99 -7.12
N ARG A 71 2.27 11.31 -7.35
CA ARG A 71 3.29 12.16 -6.76
C ARG A 71 3.08 12.24 -5.24
N ILE A 72 4.10 11.80 -4.51
CA ILE A 72 4.23 11.99 -3.06
C ILE A 72 5.29 13.05 -2.84
N GLY A 73 4.97 14.05 -2.03
CA GLY A 73 5.86 15.15 -1.69
C GLY A 73 5.29 16.52 -2.05
N SER A 74 6.07 17.54 -1.69
CA SER A 74 5.75 18.95 -1.87
C SER A 74 6.12 19.44 -3.28
N ASN A 75 5.28 20.30 -3.86
CA ASN A 75 5.48 20.90 -5.19
C ASN A 75 6.47 22.07 -5.14
N GLU A 76 7.75 21.78 -4.92
CA GLU A 76 8.80 22.82 -4.78
C GLU A 76 8.92 23.72 -6.01
N HIS A 77 8.63 23.19 -7.20
CA HIS A 77 8.67 23.93 -8.46
C HIS A 77 7.37 24.69 -8.79
N LYS A 78 6.36 24.65 -7.90
CA LYS A 78 5.07 25.35 -8.08
C LYS A 78 4.38 25.04 -9.42
N GLN A 79 4.48 23.80 -9.87
CA GLN A 79 3.84 23.33 -11.11
C GLN A 79 2.31 23.28 -10.94
N GLY A 80 1.59 24.04 -11.75
CA GLY A 80 0.12 24.02 -11.81
C GLY A 80 -0.62 24.71 -10.65
N SER A 81 0.01 24.90 -9.49
CA SER A 81 -0.56 25.66 -8.37
C SER A 81 0.53 26.43 -7.61
N LYS A 82 0.15 27.60 -7.08
CA LYS A 82 0.99 28.43 -6.20
C LYS A 82 0.52 28.37 -4.74
N CYS A 83 -0.48 27.54 -4.45
CA CYS A 83 -1.03 27.40 -3.12
C CYS A 83 -0.02 26.73 -2.18
N ARG A 84 0.01 27.21 -0.94
CA ARG A 84 0.80 26.65 0.16
C ARG A 84 -0.11 26.41 1.34
N LEU A 85 0.04 25.27 1.97
CA LEU A 85 -0.67 24.90 3.17
C LEU A 85 0.33 24.60 4.29
N MET A 86 0.06 25.11 5.49
CA MET A 86 0.80 24.72 6.69
C MET A 86 -0.11 23.85 7.54
N ILE A 87 0.36 22.67 7.91
CA ILE A 87 -0.34 21.75 8.80
C ILE A 87 0.55 21.44 10.00
N GLU A 88 -0.05 21.08 11.12
CA GLU A 88 0.68 20.62 12.30
C GLU A 88 0.24 19.20 12.64
N LEU A 89 1.19 18.27 12.64
CA LEU A 89 1.02 16.91 13.12
C LEU A 89 1.30 16.86 14.63
N ALA A 90 0.62 15.95 15.32
CA ALA A 90 0.81 15.74 16.74
C ALA A 90 2.29 15.54 17.10
N ARG A 91 2.73 16.20 18.18
CA ARG A 91 4.08 16.06 18.74
C ARG A 91 4.04 15.18 19.96
N TYR A 92 4.90 14.18 19.97
CA TYR A 92 5.15 13.29 21.09
C TYR A 92 6.45 13.69 21.80
N ARG A 93 6.63 13.23 23.04
CA ARG A 93 7.82 13.56 23.85
C ARG A 93 9.12 12.99 23.26
N SER A 94 9.02 12.01 22.37
CA SER A 94 10.14 11.34 21.72
C SER A 94 9.84 11.10 20.24
N ARG A 95 10.88 10.72 19.49
CA ARG A 95 10.72 10.22 18.11
C ARG A 95 9.95 8.92 18.16
N VAL A 96 8.81 8.87 17.47
CA VAL A 96 8.00 7.67 17.32
C VAL A 96 8.51 6.93 16.07
N LYS A 97 8.86 5.66 16.21
CA LYS A 97 9.40 4.83 15.13
C LYS A 97 8.64 3.52 15.03
N ILE A 98 8.53 2.98 13.82
CA ILE A 98 8.00 1.64 13.59
C ILE A 98 8.88 0.59 14.30
N PRO A 99 8.28 -0.46 14.89
CA PRO A 99 9.03 -1.55 15.49
C PRO A 99 10.01 -2.19 14.51
N ASP A 100 11.15 -2.65 15.04
CA ASP A 100 12.11 -3.43 14.29
C ASP A 100 11.50 -4.75 13.78
N SER A 101 11.92 -5.22 12.60
CA SER A 101 11.38 -6.44 11.99
C SER A 101 11.58 -7.69 12.86
N SER A 102 12.61 -7.72 13.72
CA SER A 102 12.80 -8.78 14.73
C SER A 102 11.62 -8.93 15.69
N LYS A 103 10.76 -7.91 15.83
CA LYS A 103 9.56 -7.94 16.68
C LYS A 103 8.33 -8.50 15.97
N PHE A 104 8.35 -8.64 14.64
CA PHE A 104 7.19 -9.09 13.87
C PHE A 104 6.86 -10.56 14.14
N ALA A 105 7.83 -11.46 14.00
CA ALA A 105 7.59 -12.89 14.22
C ALA A 105 7.13 -13.23 15.66
N PRO A 106 7.74 -12.69 16.74
CA PRO A 106 7.22 -12.86 18.10
C PRO A 106 5.79 -12.35 18.26
N PHE A 107 5.45 -11.22 17.65
CA PHE A 107 4.11 -10.65 17.70
C PHE A 107 3.08 -11.55 17.00
N VAL A 108 3.38 -12.04 15.79
CA VAL A 108 2.48 -12.95 15.05
C VAL A 108 2.27 -14.26 15.82
N LYS A 109 3.33 -14.83 16.41
CA LYS A 109 3.21 -16.02 17.28
C LYS A 109 2.29 -15.78 18.48
N PHE A 110 2.39 -14.59 19.09
CA PHE A 110 1.50 -14.20 20.18
C PHE A 110 0.04 -14.11 19.72
N ILE A 111 -0.24 -13.49 18.57
CA ILE A 111 -1.61 -13.42 18.02
C ILE A 111 -2.17 -14.83 17.78
N TYR A 112 -1.42 -15.73 17.15
CA TYR A 112 -1.87 -17.11 16.95
C TYR A 112 -2.03 -17.93 18.22
N SER A 113 -1.37 -17.56 19.33
CA SER A 113 -1.60 -18.22 20.62
C SER A 113 -2.97 -17.89 21.22
N ILE A 114 -3.53 -16.74 20.84
CA ILE A 114 -4.84 -16.26 21.30
C ILE A 114 -5.94 -16.67 20.31
N GLU A 115 -5.63 -16.65 19.02
CA GLU A 115 -6.56 -16.96 17.94
C GLU A 115 -6.46 -18.43 17.51
N LYS A 116 -7.56 -19.19 17.62
CA LYS A 116 -7.62 -20.54 17.04
C LYS A 116 -7.66 -20.43 15.51
N SER A 117 -6.55 -20.71 14.84
CA SER A 117 -6.53 -20.79 13.37
C SER A 117 -7.33 -22.00 12.88
N ALA A 118 -8.40 -21.76 12.13
CA ALA A 118 -9.02 -22.83 11.35
C ALA A 118 -8.10 -23.16 10.16
N LYS A 119 -7.70 -24.43 10.01
CA LYS A 119 -7.04 -24.87 8.78
C LYS A 119 -8.06 -24.81 7.64
N VAL A 120 -8.00 -23.75 6.84
CA VAL A 120 -8.83 -23.63 5.64
C VAL A 120 -8.30 -24.62 4.61
N ARG A 121 -9.11 -25.62 4.27
CA ARG A 121 -8.87 -26.45 3.08
C ARG A 121 -9.52 -25.73 1.91
N SER A 122 -8.73 -25.36 0.91
CA SER A 122 -9.25 -24.78 -0.33
C SER A 122 -9.67 -25.93 -1.26
N ASP A 123 -10.90 -25.86 -1.76
CA ASP A 123 -11.42 -26.78 -2.78
C ASP A 123 -11.09 -26.28 -4.20
N GLU A 124 -11.34 -27.11 -5.22
CA GLU A 124 -11.06 -26.77 -6.62
C GLU A 124 -11.78 -25.49 -7.07
N PHE A 125 -13.00 -25.27 -6.58
CA PHE A 125 -13.78 -24.06 -6.85
C PHE A 125 -13.10 -22.80 -6.28
N THR A 126 -12.61 -22.87 -5.04
CA THR A 126 -11.85 -21.80 -4.39
C THR A 126 -10.58 -21.48 -5.16
N ILE A 127 -9.83 -22.51 -5.57
CA ILE A 127 -8.60 -22.35 -6.37
C ILE A 127 -8.91 -21.63 -7.68
N ARG A 128 -9.93 -22.08 -8.41
CA ARG A 128 -10.34 -21.48 -9.68
C ARG A 128 -10.74 -20.01 -9.51
N ARG A 129 -11.52 -19.70 -8.47
CA ARG A 129 -11.92 -18.33 -8.15
C ARG A 129 -10.72 -17.43 -7.86
N ILE A 130 -9.72 -17.90 -7.11
CA ILE A 130 -8.49 -17.15 -6.84
C ILE A 130 -7.74 -16.85 -8.15
N LEU A 131 -7.56 -17.86 -9.00
CA LEU A 131 -6.87 -17.72 -10.28
C LEU A 131 -7.59 -16.73 -11.22
N ASP A 132 -8.92 -16.80 -11.28
CA ASP A 132 -9.73 -15.86 -12.06
C ASP A 132 -9.58 -14.42 -11.54
N THR A 133 -9.54 -14.22 -10.22
CA THR A 133 -9.29 -12.89 -9.62
C THR A 133 -7.91 -12.34 -9.97
N ILE A 134 -6.86 -13.17 -9.89
CA ILE A 134 -5.49 -12.77 -10.27
C ILE A 134 -5.44 -12.41 -11.76
N ARG A 135 -6.01 -13.25 -12.62
CA ARG A 135 -6.05 -12.99 -14.06
C ARG A 135 -6.81 -11.72 -14.39
N LYS A 136 -7.96 -11.50 -13.75
CA LYS A 136 -8.74 -10.26 -13.86
C LYS A 136 -7.88 -9.05 -13.50
N ARG A 137 -7.13 -9.12 -12.40
CA ARG A 137 -6.23 -8.04 -11.96
C ARG A 137 -5.09 -7.78 -12.94
N LEU A 138 -4.43 -8.83 -13.45
CA LEU A 138 -3.33 -8.71 -14.42
C LEU A 138 -3.79 -8.12 -15.76
N LEU A 139 -5.04 -8.36 -16.16
CA LEU A 139 -5.67 -7.73 -17.33
C LEU A 139 -6.07 -6.26 -17.11
N GLY A 140 -5.73 -5.67 -15.96
CA GLY A 140 -6.04 -4.28 -15.63
C GLY A 140 -7.50 -4.02 -15.25
N LYS A 141 -8.31 -5.07 -15.04
CA LYS A 141 -9.70 -4.93 -14.61
C LYS A 141 -9.76 -4.64 -13.10
N ILE A 142 -10.83 -3.95 -12.69
CA ILE A 142 -11.09 -3.64 -11.27
C ILE A 142 -11.47 -4.93 -10.54
N VAL A 143 -10.73 -5.23 -9.47
CA VAL A 143 -11.07 -6.28 -8.50
C VAL A 143 -11.94 -5.63 -7.42
N SER A 144 -13.02 -6.29 -7.01
CA SER A 144 -13.88 -5.76 -5.95
C SER A 144 -13.28 -6.03 -4.57
N GLU A 145 -13.71 -5.24 -3.57
CA GLU A 145 -13.30 -5.44 -2.18
C GLU A 145 -13.66 -6.85 -1.67
N GLU A 146 -14.78 -7.42 -2.13
CA GLU A 146 -15.18 -8.78 -1.79
C GLU A 146 -14.25 -9.84 -2.38
N GLU A 147 -13.76 -9.63 -3.61
CA GLU A 147 -12.78 -10.51 -4.25
C GLU A 147 -11.42 -10.42 -3.55
N GLU A 148 -10.98 -9.21 -3.20
CA GLU A 148 -9.76 -8.97 -2.42
C GLU A 148 -9.82 -9.64 -1.04
N LEU A 149 -10.91 -9.41 -0.32
CA LEU A 149 -11.15 -10.02 1.00
C LEU A 149 -11.18 -11.54 0.91
N PHE A 150 -11.79 -12.09 -0.14
CA PHE A 150 -11.81 -13.53 -0.38
C PHE A 150 -10.38 -14.08 -0.55
N VAL A 151 -9.55 -13.46 -1.40
CA VAL A 151 -8.16 -13.90 -1.57
C VAL A 151 -7.36 -13.75 -0.26
N TRP A 152 -7.54 -12.66 0.48
CA TRP A 152 -6.93 -12.47 1.81
C TRP A 152 -7.32 -13.56 2.81
N SER A 153 -8.58 -14.01 2.79
CA SER A 153 -9.05 -15.10 3.66
C SER A 153 -8.32 -16.44 3.39
N GLN A 154 -7.78 -16.61 2.18
CA GLN A 154 -7.04 -17.80 1.75
C GLN A 154 -5.52 -17.63 1.86
N ARG A 155 -5.02 -16.56 2.50
CA ARG A 155 -3.59 -16.18 2.55
C ARG A 155 -2.64 -17.33 2.93
N HIS A 156 -2.99 -18.16 3.92
CA HIS A 156 -2.17 -19.30 4.34
C HIS A 156 -2.07 -20.41 3.29
N TYR A 157 -3.10 -20.57 2.44
CA TYR A 157 -3.06 -21.51 1.34
C TYR A 157 -2.26 -20.94 0.16
N VAL A 158 -2.56 -19.71 -0.25
CA VAL A 158 -1.96 -19.12 -1.45
C VAL A 158 -0.48 -18.81 -1.29
N CYS A 159 0.02 -18.55 -0.07
CA CYS A 159 1.43 -18.24 0.15
C CYS A 159 2.38 -19.34 -0.33
N GLN A 160 1.93 -20.60 -0.34
CA GLN A 160 2.70 -21.75 -0.84
C GLN A 160 2.21 -22.24 -2.21
N ASN A 161 0.90 -22.20 -2.46
CA ASN A 161 0.30 -22.88 -3.61
C ASN A 161 0.03 -21.95 -4.81
N ILE A 162 -0.23 -20.66 -4.57
CA ILE A 162 -0.54 -19.67 -5.61
C ILE A 162 0.15 -18.34 -5.25
N PRO A 163 1.50 -18.26 -5.33
CA PRO A 163 2.23 -17.11 -4.81
C PRO A 163 1.86 -15.79 -5.47
N ASP A 164 1.42 -15.83 -6.74
CA ASP A 164 0.98 -14.66 -7.49
C ASP A 164 -0.28 -13.98 -6.91
N ALA A 165 -1.00 -14.65 -6.00
CA ALA A 165 -2.07 -14.04 -5.21
C ALA A 165 -1.58 -12.86 -4.36
N LEU A 166 -0.27 -12.76 -4.11
CA LEU A 166 0.34 -11.63 -3.41
C LEU A 166 -0.02 -10.28 -4.05
N LEU A 167 -0.15 -10.22 -5.39
CA LEU A 167 -0.55 -9.00 -6.08
C LEU A 167 -1.91 -8.48 -5.61
N VAL A 168 -2.87 -9.39 -5.39
CA VAL A 168 -4.21 -9.04 -4.91
C VAL A 168 -4.17 -8.75 -3.41
N ILE A 169 -3.45 -9.55 -2.63
CA ILE A 169 -3.29 -9.35 -1.18
C ILE A 169 -2.63 -8.01 -0.85
N ALA A 170 -1.62 -7.60 -1.62
CA ALA A 170 -0.93 -6.32 -1.41
C ALA A 170 -1.83 -5.11 -1.67
N GLU A 171 -2.90 -5.26 -2.46
CA GLU A 171 -3.87 -4.21 -2.75
C GLU A 171 -5.11 -4.29 -1.85
N ALA A 172 -5.34 -5.43 -1.19
CA ALA A 172 -6.51 -5.69 -0.37
C ALA A 172 -6.59 -4.72 0.81
N GLY A 173 -7.71 -3.99 0.91
CA GLY A 173 -7.93 -3.06 2.02
C GLY A 173 -7.80 -3.73 3.39
N GLU A 174 -8.26 -4.98 3.52
CA GLU A 174 -8.21 -5.73 4.79
C GLU A 174 -6.79 -5.97 5.30
N THR A 175 -5.81 -6.12 4.42
CA THR A 175 -4.40 -6.32 4.78
C THR A 175 -3.84 -5.14 5.57
N TRP A 176 -4.29 -3.92 5.26
CA TRP A 176 -3.70 -2.68 5.78
C TRP A 176 -4.52 -2.03 6.91
N LYS A 177 -5.70 -2.56 7.24
CA LYS A 177 -6.59 -2.01 8.28
C LYS A 177 -6.08 -2.21 9.71
N LYS A 178 -5.31 -3.29 9.95
CA LYS A 178 -4.88 -3.71 11.30
C LYS A 178 -3.42 -4.10 11.29
N ARG A 179 -2.70 -3.78 12.37
CA ARG A 179 -1.30 -4.20 12.49
C ARG A 179 -1.11 -5.70 12.50
N GLU A 180 -2.07 -6.43 13.04
CA GLU A 180 -2.04 -7.88 13.10
C GLU A 180 -1.95 -8.46 11.68
N HIS A 181 -2.71 -7.90 10.74
CA HIS A 181 -2.79 -8.37 9.36
C HIS A 181 -1.52 -8.08 8.55
N PHE A 182 -1.07 -6.82 8.48
CA PHE A 182 0.14 -6.51 7.69
C PHE A 182 1.40 -7.11 8.31
N THR A 183 1.46 -7.25 9.64
CA THR A 183 2.61 -7.90 10.29
C THR A 183 2.62 -9.41 10.04
N GLU A 184 1.46 -10.05 10.03
CA GLU A 184 1.31 -11.45 9.60
C GLU A 184 1.81 -11.62 8.16
N LEU A 185 1.38 -10.74 7.24
CA LEU A 185 1.85 -10.77 5.86
C LEU A 185 3.38 -10.63 5.78
N TYR A 186 3.99 -9.68 6.50
CA TYR A 186 5.46 -9.52 6.50
C TYR A 186 6.20 -10.77 6.95
N VAL A 187 5.68 -11.47 7.97
CA VAL A 187 6.27 -12.75 8.42
C VAL A 187 6.06 -13.85 7.38
N MET A 188 4.90 -13.87 6.71
CA MET A 188 4.64 -14.84 5.63
C MET A 188 5.57 -14.65 4.43
N LEU A 189 6.00 -13.41 4.14
CA LEU A 189 6.94 -13.11 3.04
C LEU A 189 8.29 -13.83 3.18
N GLU A 190 8.73 -14.13 4.41
CA GLU A 190 9.98 -14.86 4.65
C GLU A 190 9.98 -16.28 4.03
N ASN A 191 8.79 -16.88 3.89
CA ASN A 191 8.61 -18.21 3.32
C ASN A 191 7.62 -18.20 2.14
N TRP A 192 7.40 -17.05 1.52
CA TRP A 192 6.45 -16.93 0.41
C TRP A 192 7.00 -17.62 -0.84
N GLY A 193 6.13 -18.31 -1.58
CA GLY A 193 6.53 -19.00 -2.81
C GLY A 193 7.01 -18.04 -3.90
N ARG A 194 7.59 -18.61 -4.97
CA ARG A 194 8.16 -17.79 -6.06
C ARG A 194 7.08 -17.12 -6.88
N LEU A 195 7.25 -15.82 -7.13
CA LEU A 195 6.37 -15.05 -8.02
C LEU A 195 6.75 -15.28 -9.49
N THR A 196 5.80 -15.04 -10.39
CA THR A 196 6.14 -14.82 -11.80
C THR A 196 6.73 -13.42 -12.01
N VAL A 197 7.57 -13.27 -13.04
CA VAL A 197 8.18 -11.97 -13.40
C VAL A 197 7.10 -10.89 -13.62
N GLY A 198 6.03 -11.23 -14.33
CA GLY A 198 4.92 -10.30 -14.59
C GLY A 198 4.22 -9.83 -13.32
N THR A 199 4.01 -10.72 -12.36
CA THR A 199 3.43 -10.38 -11.06
C THR A 199 4.38 -9.51 -10.23
N ALA A 200 5.66 -9.87 -10.15
CA ALA A 200 6.65 -9.07 -9.41
C ALA A 200 6.79 -7.65 -9.98
N LEU A 201 6.82 -7.50 -11.31
CA LEU A 201 6.79 -6.18 -11.96
C LEU A 201 5.48 -5.42 -11.69
N SER A 202 4.35 -6.12 -11.65
CA SER A 202 3.05 -5.50 -11.34
C SER A 202 3.00 -4.96 -9.90
N ILE A 203 3.61 -5.68 -8.95
CA ILE A 203 3.77 -5.24 -7.56
C ILE A 203 4.63 -3.98 -7.49
N LEU A 204 5.69 -3.88 -8.29
CA LEU A 204 6.50 -2.66 -8.35
C LEU A 204 5.76 -1.47 -8.96
N GLY A 205 4.59 -1.67 -9.55
CA GLY A 205 3.74 -0.58 -10.03
C GLY A 205 3.26 0.39 -8.93
N LYS A 206 2.51 1.41 -9.35
CA LYS A 206 2.06 2.53 -8.49
C LYS A 206 1.05 2.15 -7.40
N LYS A 207 0.54 0.93 -7.41
CA LYS A 207 -0.51 0.49 -6.47
C LYS A 207 0.06 -0.03 -5.15
N CYS A 208 1.14 -0.80 -5.19
CA CYS A 208 1.82 -1.25 -3.98
C CYS A 208 2.92 -0.26 -3.59
N MET A 209 2.68 0.49 -2.51
CA MET A 209 3.62 1.48 -1.98
C MET A 209 4.40 0.98 -0.76
N ASP A 210 4.13 -0.25 -0.33
CA ASP A 210 4.74 -0.88 0.84
C ASP A 210 6.20 -1.28 0.57
N PRO A 211 7.16 -0.75 1.34
CA PRO A 211 8.58 -0.99 1.07
C PRO A 211 9.00 -2.45 1.30
N ILE A 212 8.34 -3.19 2.19
CA ILE A 212 8.70 -4.59 2.47
C ILE A 212 8.25 -5.48 1.32
N ILE A 213 7.00 -5.30 0.85
CA ILE A 213 6.49 -6.06 -0.32
C ILE A 213 7.27 -5.71 -1.59
N ARG A 214 7.57 -4.42 -1.82
CA ARG A 214 8.36 -4.00 -2.99
C ARG A 214 9.77 -4.58 -2.96
N ARG A 215 10.43 -4.59 -1.79
CA ARG A 215 11.74 -5.23 -1.63
C ARG A 215 11.67 -6.71 -1.95
N PHE A 216 10.67 -7.43 -1.43
CA PHE A 216 10.45 -8.83 -1.77
C PHE A 216 10.31 -9.04 -3.29
N ALA A 217 9.53 -8.21 -3.98
CA ALA A 217 9.39 -8.29 -5.44
C ALA A 217 10.71 -8.03 -6.19
N VAL A 218 11.55 -7.09 -5.73
CA VAL A 218 12.90 -6.89 -6.29
C VAL A 218 13.77 -8.12 -6.07
N ASP A 219 13.79 -8.67 -4.85
CA ASP A 219 14.59 -9.86 -4.52
C ASP A 219 14.15 -11.08 -5.37
N GLN A 220 12.84 -11.21 -5.67
CA GLN A 220 12.35 -12.23 -6.60
C GLN A 220 12.84 -11.99 -8.04
N LEU A 221 12.79 -10.75 -8.53
CA LEU A 221 13.25 -10.42 -9.88
C LEU A 221 14.75 -10.63 -10.06
N ASP A 222 15.55 -10.29 -9.04
CA ASP A 222 17.01 -10.54 -9.03
C ASP A 222 17.33 -12.03 -9.13
N ALA A 223 16.52 -12.88 -8.51
CA ALA A 223 16.65 -14.33 -8.60
C ALA A 223 16.09 -14.96 -9.89
N LEU A 224 15.21 -14.27 -10.61
CA LEU A 224 14.51 -14.78 -11.80
C LEU A 224 15.11 -14.31 -13.12
N LEU A 225 15.72 -13.11 -13.14
CA LEU A 225 16.24 -12.48 -14.34
C LEU A 225 17.76 -12.62 -14.42
N ASP A 226 18.24 -13.03 -15.57
CA ASP A 226 19.66 -13.08 -15.91
C ASP A 226 20.05 -11.90 -16.83
N THR A 227 21.33 -11.84 -17.21
CA THR A 227 21.86 -10.78 -18.08
C THR A 227 21.21 -10.73 -19.46
N GLN A 228 20.57 -11.83 -19.92
CA GLN A 228 19.92 -11.90 -21.23
C GLN A 228 18.44 -11.47 -21.17
N THR A 229 17.76 -11.81 -20.08
CA THR A 229 16.33 -11.56 -19.89
C THR A 229 16.06 -10.21 -19.25
N PHE A 230 16.94 -9.71 -18.37
CA PHE A 230 16.82 -8.39 -17.74
C PHE A 230 16.61 -7.24 -18.75
N PRO A 231 17.38 -7.15 -19.87
CA PRO A 231 17.19 -6.10 -20.86
C PRO A 231 15.79 -6.01 -21.45
N LEU A 232 15.04 -7.13 -21.49
CA LEU A 232 13.68 -7.19 -22.02
C LEU A 232 12.67 -6.44 -21.13
N PHE A 233 13.03 -6.14 -19.88
CA PHE A 233 12.16 -5.52 -18.88
C PHE A 233 12.65 -4.14 -18.41
N ILE A 234 13.66 -3.54 -19.06
CA ILE A 234 14.23 -2.23 -18.67
C ILE A 234 13.17 -1.13 -18.58
N LEU A 235 12.26 -1.04 -19.55
CA LEU A 235 11.23 0.00 -19.55
C LEU A 235 10.32 -0.08 -18.31
N PRO A 236 9.75 -1.26 -17.97
CA PRO A 236 9.08 -1.46 -16.70
C PRO A 236 9.90 -1.05 -15.47
N PHE A 237 11.21 -1.33 -15.43
CA PHE A 237 12.04 -0.95 -14.28
C PHE A 237 12.23 0.57 -14.15
N ILE A 238 12.32 1.30 -15.25
CA ILE A 238 12.48 2.77 -15.23
C ILE A 238 11.18 3.48 -14.81
N GLN A 239 10.03 2.89 -15.13
CA GLN A 239 8.72 3.51 -14.93
C GLN A 239 8.10 3.29 -13.54
N ASN A 240 8.63 2.33 -12.76
CA ASN A 240 8.00 1.80 -11.54
C ASN A 240 8.78 2.10 -10.25
#